data_AF-A0A6C1S0N7-F1
#
_entry.id   AF-A0A6C1S0N7-F1
#
_cell.length_a   1.000
_cell.length_b   1.000
_cell.length_c   1.000
_cell.angle_alpha   90.00
_cell.angle_beta   90.00
_cell.angle_gamma   90.00
#
_symmetry.space_group_name_H-M   'P 1'
#
loop_
_entity.id
_entity.type
_entity.pdbx_description
1 polymer ?
#
loop_
_entity_poly.entity_id
_entity_poly.type
_entity_poly.pdbx_seq_one_letter_code
_entity_poly.pdbx_strand_id
1 'polypeptide(L)' 'MGKAIVKLNIATYAYEEYVVEVPCKKDDVEEIIIARAWKMLKEQEGGSLPYGHRNAEIIKRTD' A
#
# COMPACT_ATOMS: atom_id res chain seq x y z
N MET A 1 -13.44 -11.49 -6.89
CA MET A 1 -12.08 -10.99 -6.69
C MET A 1 -12.15 -10.01 -5.54
N GLY A 2 -11.43 -10.28 -4.47
CA GLY A 2 -11.46 -9.46 -3.27
C GLY A 2 -10.67 -8.17 -3.44
N LYS A 3 -10.78 -7.30 -2.45
CA LYS A 3 -10.06 -6.04 -2.36
C LYS A 3 -9.53 -5.82 -0.96
N ALA A 4 -8.35 -5.21 -0.87
CA ALA A 4 -7.76 -4.78 0.38
C ALA A 4 -7.54 -3.26 0.36
N ILE A 5 -7.87 -2.61 1.47
CA ILE A 5 -7.56 -1.21 1.74
C ILE A 5 -6.29 -1.21 2.58
N VAL A 6 -5.23 -0.60 2.06
CA VAL A 6 -3.91 -0.55 2.70
C VAL A 6 -3.55 0.90 2.95
N LYS A 7 -3.20 1.20 4.19
CA LYS A 7 -2.60 2.47 4.60
C LYS A 7 -1.09 2.36 4.46
N LEU A 8 -0.50 3.25 3.68
CA LEU A 8 0.93 3.36 3.47
C LEU A 8 1.40 4.65 4.12
N ASN A 9 2.47 4.57 4.89
CA ASN A 9 3.11 5.73 5.49
C ASN A 9 4.57 5.79 5.06
N ILE A 10 5.00 6.99 4.67
CA ILE A 10 6.41 7.30 4.47
C ILE A 10 6.74 8.40 5.47
N ALA A 11 7.54 8.04 6.48
CA ALA A 11 8.02 8.97 7.48
C ALA A 11 9.08 9.91 6.86
N THR A 12 8.60 10.93 6.16
CA THR A 12 9.35 12.10 5.70
C THR A 12 9.14 13.26 6.68
N TYR A 13 9.81 14.40 6.47
CA TYR A 13 9.54 15.62 7.24
C TYR A 13 8.09 16.11 7.13
N ALA A 14 7.39 15.74 6.05
CA ALA A 14 6.00 16.09 5.80
C ALA A 14 5.00 15.04 6.32
N TYR A 15 5.48 13.88 6.79
CA TYR A 15 4.69 12.72 7.22
C TYR A 15 3.60 12.36 6.20
N GLU A 16 4.00 11.68 5.13
CA GLU A 16 3.07 11.37 4.04
C GLU A 16 2.33 10.06 4.30
N GLU A 17 1.00 10.15 4.27
CA GLU A 17 0.08 9.03 4.47
C GLU A 17 -0.80 8.86 3.24
N TYR A 18 -0.88 7.63 2.76
CA TYR A 18 -1.65 7.26 1.58
C TYR A 18 -2.56 6.09 1.91
N VAL A 19 -3.78 6.12 1.38
CA VAL A 19 -4.72 4.99 1.46
C VAL A 19 -4.97 4.49 0.05
N VAL A 20 -4.57 3.25 -0.22
CA VAL A 20 -4.71 2.64 -1.55
C VAL A 20 -5.61 1.41 -1.47
N GLU A 21 -6.42 1.22 -2.51
CA GLU A 21 -7.23 0.03 -2.70
C GLU A 21 -6.55 -0.88 -3.71
N VAL A 22 -6.22 -2.11 -3.32
CA VAL A 22 -5.58 -3.10 -4.20
C VAL A 22 -6.43 -4.36 -4.37
N PRO A 23 -6.42 -4.96 -5.57
CA PRO A 23 -7.05 -6.26 -5.77
C PRO A 23 -6.28 -7.35 -5.02
N CYS A 24 -7.00 -8.19 -4.29
CA CYS A 24 -6.46 -9.35 -3.59
C CYS A 24 -7.28 -10.63 -3.86
N LYS A 25 -6.61 -11.76 -3.80
CA LYS A 25 -7.21 -13.09 -3.79
C LYS A 25 -7.35 -13.54 -2.34
N LYS A 26 -8.26 -14.48 -2.09
CA LYS A 26 -8.50 -15.06 -0.75
C LYS A 26 -7.23 -15.63 -0.11
N ASP A 27 -6.36 -16.21 -0.94
CA ASP A 27 -5.13 -16.88 -0.55
C ASP A 27 -3.88 -15.97 -0.65
N ASP A 28 -4.04 -14.70 -1.03
CA ASP A 28 -2.92 -13.75 -1.00
C ASP A 28 -2.53 -13.48 0.47
N VAL A 29 -1.26 -13.71 0.80
CA VAL A 29 -0.69 -13.33 2.09
C VAL A 29 -0.51 -11.81 2.18
N GLU A 30 -0.46 -11.28 3.41
CA GLU A 30 -0.40 -9.84 3.65
C GLU A 30 0.78 -9.16 2.96
N GLU A 31 1.94 -9.82 2.92
CA GLU A 31 3.14 -9.31 2.25
C GLU A 31 2.91 -9.07 0.75
N ILE A 32 2.16 -9.95 0.06
CA ILE A 32 1.82 -9.78 -1.36
C ILE A 32 0.88 -8.58 -1.54
N ILE A 33 -0.09 -8.42 -0.65
CA ILE A 33 -1.05 -7.31 -0.68
C ILE A 33 -0.32 -5.98 -0.48
N ILE A 34 0.57 -5.92 0.52
CA ILE A 34 1.39 -4.74 0.82
C ILE A 34 2.35 -4.43 -0.34
N ALA A 35 3.00 -5.42 -0.94
CA ALA A 35 3.87 -5.23 -2.09
C ALA A 35 3.11 -4.65 -3.29
N ARG A 36 1.88 -5.11 -3.55
CA ARG A 36 1.00 -4.54 -4.58
C ARG A 36 0.61 -3.10 -4.26
N ALA A 37 0.29 -2.80 -3.00
CA ALA A 37 -0.05 -1.45 -2.55
C ALA A 37 1.11 -0.47 -2.82
N TRP A 38 2.33 -0.83 -2.44
CA TRP A 38 3.52 -0.01 -2.74
C TRP A 38 3.79 0.15 -4.22
N LYS A 39 3.61 -0.92 -5.01
CA LYS A 39 3.77 -0.86 -6.46
C LYS A 39 2.77 0.13 -7.08
N MET A 40 1.51 0.04 -6.69
CA MET A 40 0.44 0.92 -7.17
C MET A 40 0.71 2.38 -6.78
N LEU A 41 1.10 2.64 -5.54
CA LEU A 41 1.44 4.00 -5.10
C LEU A 41 2.63 4.55 -5.90
N LYS A 42 3.68 3.76 -6.13
CA LYS A 42 4.83 4.18 -6.93
C LYS A 42 4.44 4.54 -8.37
N GLU A 43 3.51 3.81 -8.97
CA GLU A 43 3.00 4.12 -10.31
C GLU A 43 2.18 5.41 -10.32
N GLN A 44 1.38 5.66 -9.27
CA GLN A 44 0.59 6.90 -9.11
C GLN A 44 1.47 8.14 -8.91
N GLU A 45 2.58 8.02 -8.17
CA GLU A 45 3.53 9.10 -7.89
C GLU A 45 4.52 9.36 -9.05
N GLY A 46 4.30 8.77 -10.23
CA GLY A 46 5.16 8.99 -11.40
C GLY A 46 6.46 8.19 -11.40
N GLY A 47 6.51 7.08 -10.65
CA GLY A 47 7.59 6.10 -10.71
C GLY A 47 8.65 6.22 -9.60
N SER A 48 8.55 7.21 -8.73
CA SER A 48 9.41 7.36 -7.56
C SER A 48 8.58 7.62 -6.31
N LEU A 49 9.11 7.21 -5.16
CA LEU A 49 8.53 7.51 -3.87
C LEU A 49 9.56 8.26 -3.03
N PRO A 50 9.12 9.14 -2.14
CA PRO A 50 10.00 9.79 -1.17
C PRO A 50 10.91 8.80 -0.44
N TYR A 51 12.11 9.27 -0.11
CA TYR A 51 13.05 8.53 0.72
C TYR A 51 12.70 8.76 2.19
N GLY A 52 12.38 7.68 2.90
CA GLY A 52 11.97 7.72 4.30
C GLY A 52 11.67 6.32 4.81
N HIS A 53 11.47 6.18 6.13
CA HIS A 53 11.04 4.92 6.71
C HIS A 53 9.62 4.60 6.25
N ARG A 54 9.42 3.40 5.71
CA ARG A 54 8.14 2.98 5.13
C ARG A 54 7.43 2.03 6.06
N ASN A 55 6.15 2.27 6.27
CA ASN A 55 5.27 1.37 7.00
C ASN A 55 3.98 1.12 6.21
N ALA A 56 3.39 -0.05 6.37
CA ALA A 56 2.15 -0.42 5.73
C ALA A 56 1.23 -1.18 6.69
N GLU A 57 -0.06 -0.86 6.64
CA GLU A 57 -1.09 -1.48 7.48
C GLU A 57 -2.30 -1.82 6.62
N ILE A 58 -2.76 -3.07 6.67
CA ILE A 58 -3.99 -3.48 5.99
C ILE A 58 -5.16 -3.10 6.89
N ILE A 59 -5.90 -2.06 6.51
CA ILE A 59 -7.06 -1.57 7.28
C ILE A 59 -8.24 -2.54 7.14
N LYS A 60 -8.45 -3.04 5.93
CA LYS A 60 -9.60 -3.88 5.62
C LYS A 60 -9.30 -4.82 4.48
N ARG A 61 -9.72 -6.07 4.62
CA ARG A 61 -9.78 -7.05 3.54
C ARG A 61 -11.24 -7.44 3.30
N THR A 62 -11.62 -7.49 2.03
CA THR A 62 -12.95 -7.93 1.59
C THR A 62 -12.72 -9.02 0.57
N ASP A 63 -12.89 -10.28 0.96
CA ASP A 63 -12.66 -11.45 0.12
C ASP A 63 -13.84 -11.76 -0.83
#